data_AF-A0A9X8ZER4-F1
#
_entry.id   AF-A0A9X8ZER4-F1
#
_cell.length_a   1.000
_cell.length_b   1.000
_cell.length_c   1.000
_cell.angle_alpha   90.00
_cell.angle_beta   90.00
_cell.angle_gamma   90.00
#
_symmetry.space_group_name_H-M   'P 1'
#
loop_
_entity.id
_entity.type
_entity.pdbx_description
1 polymer ?
#
loop_
_entity_poly.entity_id
_entity_poly.type
_entity_poly.pdbx_seq_one_letter_code
_entity_poly.pdbx_strand_id
1 'polypeptide(L)' 'MESESSLKEHLRHLEEKLLKPEIRTSKKELNNLLADNFFEFGSSGKVLYKDEGIGEEGIGEVKMTLSDFEIHPLSEE' A
#
# COMPACT_ATOMS: atom_id res chain seq x y z
N MET A 1 3.94 -13.40 19.17
CA MET A 1 4.10 -12.06 19.78
C MET A 1 5.25 -11.27 19.16
N GLU A 2 6.50 -11.76 19.11
CA GLU A 2 7.58 -11.06 18.36
C GLU A 2 7.31 -11.00 16.85
N SER A 3 6.71 -12.05 16.27
CA SER A 3 6.31 -12.10 14.86
C SER A 3 5.23 -11.08 14.51
N GLU A 4 4.18 -10.96 15.33
CA GLU A 4 3.05 -10.05 15.08
C GLU A 4 3.45 -8.57 15.21
N SER A 5 4.27 -8.22 16.22
CA SER A 5 4.79 -6.86 16.35
C SER A 5 5.69 -6.50 15.17
N SER A 6 6.57 -7.42 14.77
CA SER A 6 7.45 -7.24 13.61
C SER A 6 6.67 -7.12 12.31
N LEU A 7 5.60 -7.92 12.13
CA LEU A 7 4.71 -7.84 10.98
C LEU A 7 3.95 -6.51 10.94
N LYS A 8 3.38 -6.08 12.06
CA LYS A 8 2.68 -4.79 12.17
C LYS A 8 3.60 -3.63 11.79
N GLU A 9 4.82 -3.61 12.32
CA GLU A 9 5.81 -2.57 11.98
C GLU A 9 6.22 -2.62 10.51
N HIS A 10 6.42 -3.82 9.96
CA HIS A 10 6.74 -4.00 8.56
C HIS A 10 5.63 -3.44 7.64
N LEU A 11 4.37 -3.83 7.89
CA LEU A 11 3.23 -3.36 7.13
C LEU A 11 3.06 -1.84 7.26
N ARG A 12 3.19 -1.28 8.48
CA ARG A 12 3.11 0.17 8.69
C ARG A 12 4.15 0.91 7.86
N HIS A 13 5.38 0.41 7.80
CA HIS A 13 6.45 1.03 7.00
C HIS A 13 6.17 0.98 5.49
N LEU A 14 5.54 -0.09 4.98
CA LEU A 14 5.12 -0.18 3.59
C LEU A 14 3.99 0.82 3.28
N GLU A 15 3.01 0.94 4.16
CA GLU A 15 1.92 1.93 4.05
C GLU A 15 2.47 3.37 4.06
N GLU A 16 3.35 3.70 5.00
CA GLU A 16 3.98 5.02 5.08
C GLU A 16 4.83 5.33 3.83
N LYS A 17 5.50 4.34 3.25
CA LYS A 17 6.20 4.48 1.97
C LYS A 17 5.23 4.80 0.82
N LEU A 18 4.07 4.15 0.78
CA LEU A 18 3.06 4.39 -0.26
C LEU A 18 2.46 5.79 -0.21
N LEU A 19 2.66 6.55 0.88
CA LEU A 19 2.26 7.96 0.97
C LEU A 19 3.30 8.93 0.41
N LYS A 20 4.53 8.48 0.17
CA LYS A 20 5.63 9.35 -0.26
C LYS A 20 5.46 9.76 -1.73
N PRO A 21 5.58 11.07 -2.07
CA PRO A 21 5.46 11.53 -3.45
C PRO A 21 6.39 10.80 -4.43
N GLU A 22 7.64 10.57 -4.03
CA GLU A 22 8.64 9.87 -4.85
C GLU A 22 8.29 8.41 -5.16
N ILE A 23 7.45 7.78 -4.34
CA ILE A 23 6.93 6.44 -4.58
C ILE A 23 5.67 6.54 -5.45
N ARG A 24 4.70 7.37 -5.07
CA ARG A 24 3.39 7.47 -5.74
C ARG A 24 3.47 7.98 -7.18
N THR A 25 4.51 8.71 -7.52
CA THR A 25 4.75 9.25 -8.87
C THR A 25 5.67 8.37 -9.72
N SER A 26 6.10 7.22 -9.19
CA SER A 26 7.01 6.30 -9.86
C SER A 26 6.36 4.94 -10.06
N LYS A 27 5.94 4.66 -11.30
CA LYS A 27 5.41 3.35 -11.70
C LYS A 27 6.34 2.20 -11.30
N LYS A 28 7.66 2.40 -11.41
CA LYS A 28 8.66 1.40 -11.03
C LYS A 28 8.65 1.12 -9.52
N GLU A 29 8.64 2.16 -8.70
CA GLU A 29 8.63 1.98 -7.24
C GLU A 29 7.31 1.38 -6.77
N LEU A 30 6.18 1.80 -7.35
CA LEU A 30 4.87 1.19 -7.10
C LEU A 30 4.87 -0.28 -7.49
N ASN A 31 5.48 -0.65 -8.63
CA ASN A 31 5.57 -2.04 -9.05
C ASN A 31 6.44 -2.91 -8.15
N ASN A 32 7.44 -2.34 -7.49
CA ASN A 32 8.25 -3.03 -6.48
C ASN A 32 7.53 -3.15 -5.14
N LEU A 33 6.66 -2.19 -4.81
CA LEU A 33 5.96 -2.13 -3.53
C LEU A 33 4.69 -2.99 -3.52
N LEU A 34 3.97 -3.05 -4.64
CA LEU A 34 2.70 -3.77 -4.77
C LEU A 34 2.93 -5.16 -5.38
N ALA A 35 2.30 -6.19 -4.81
CA ALA A 35 2.34 -7.54 -5.35
C ALA A 35 1.70 -7.61 -6.76
N ASP A 36 2.10 -8.57 -7.59
CA ASP A 36 1.60 -8.67 -8.97
C ASP A 36 0.09 -8.91 -9.07
N ASN A 37 -0.48 -9.58 -8.06
CA ASN A 37 -1.92 -9.80 -7.93
C ASN A 37 -2.63 -8.76 -7.03
N PHE A 38 -1.99 -7.63 -6.77
CA PHE A 38 -2.58 -6.58 -5.94
C PHE A 38 -3.82 -5.96 -6.59
N PHE A 39 -4.85 -5.78 -5.78
CA PHE A 39 -6.04 -5.02 -6.11
C PHE A 39 -6.53 -4.25 -4.88
N GLU A 40 -7.17 -3.11 -5.11
CA GLU A 40 -7.80 -2.32 -4.05
C GLU A 40 -9.20 -1.88 -4.44
N PHE A 41 -10.03 -1.59 -3.44
CA PHE A 41 -11.34 -0.97 -3.67
C PHE A 41 -11.22 0.52 -3.45
N GLY A 42 -11.34 1.30 -4.52
CA GLY A 42 -11.39 2.74 -4.42
C GLY A 42 -12.66 3.21 -3.70
N SER A 43 -12.66 4.46 -3.23
CA SER A 43 -13.84 5.09 -2.60
C SER A 43 -15.09 5.12 -3.51
N SER A 44 -14.91 4.95 -4.82
CA SER A 44 -15.99 4.79 -5.80
C SER A 44 -16.65 3.41 -5.80
N GLY A 45 -16.14 2.44 -5.03
CA GLY A 45 -16.56 1.04 -5.04
C GLY A 45 -16.01 0.23 -6.22
N LYS A 46 -15.17 0.83 -7.07
CA LYS A 46 -14.49 0.14 -8.17
C LYS A 46 -13.25 -0.61 -7.66
N VAL A 47 -12.99 -1.76 -8.27
CA VAL A 47 -11.74 -2.49 -8.10
C VAL A 47 -10.67 -1.82 -8.97
N LEU A 48 -9.53 -1.52 -8.37
CA LEU A 48 -8.34 -1.00 -9.03
C LEU A 48 -7.28 -2.09 -8.98
N TYR A 49 -6.90 -2.60 -10.15
CA TYR A 49 -5.82 -3.58 -10.29
C TYR A 49 -4.50 -2.87 -10.54
N LYS A 50 -3.38 -3.44 -10.05
CA LYS A 50 -2.02 -2.91 -10.28
C LYS A 50 -1.75 -2.60 -11.76
N ASP A 51 -2.12 -3.50 -12.66
CA ASP A 51 -1.81 -3.39 -14.09
C ASP A 51 -2.74 -2.43 -14.86
N GLU A 52 -3.89 -2.08 -14.28
CA GLU A 52 -4.89 -1.20 -14.90
C GLU A 52 -4.92 0.19 -14.27
N GLY A 53 -4.53 0.31 -13.01
CA GLY A 53 -4.67 1.51 -12.19
C GLY A 53 -3.42 2.39 -12.08
N ILE A 54 -2.24 1.89 -12.48
CA ILE A 54 -0.97 2.64 -12.35
C ILE A 54 -0.56 3.20 -13.72
N GLY A 55 -0.77 4.51 -13.89
CA GLY A 55 -0.29 5.25 -15.06
C GLY A 55 1.24 5.39 -15.08
N GLU A 56 1.78 5.94 -16.18
CA GLU A 56 3.22 6.25 -16.25
C GLU A 56 3.61 7.31 -15.21
N GLU A 57 2.71 8.26 -14.92
CA GLU A 57 2.82 9.23 -13.82
C GLU A 57 2.53 8.65 -12.41
N GLY A 58 2.28 7.34 -12.30
CA GLY A 58 1.93 6.68 -11.05
C GLY A 58 0.44 6.81 -10.67
N ILE A 59 0.16 6.96 -9.37
CA ILE A 59 -1.20 7.01 -8.78
C ILE A 59 -1.51 8.36 -8.13
N GLY A 60 -0.80 9.41 -8.54
CA GLY A 60 -0.97 10.78 -8.08
C GLY A 60 -0.42 11.05 -6.67
N GLU A 61 -0.06 12.30 -6.40
CA GLU A 61 0.44 12.71 -5.09
C GLU A 61 -0.68 12.84 -4.05
N VAL A 62 -0.36 12.56 -2.79
CA VAL A 62 -1.24 12.80 -1.64
C VAL A 62 -0.46 13.49 -0.53
N LYS A 63 -1.16 14.25 0.30
CA LYS A 63 -0.62 14.83 1.55
C LYS A 63 -1.42 14.27 2.70
N MET A 64 -1.00 13.10 3.18
CA MET A 64 -1.70 12.34 4.22
C MET A 64 -0.69 11.84 5.24
N THR A 65 -1.16 11.67 6.48
CA THR A 65 -0.40 11.08 7.58
C THR A 65 -1.18 9.88 8.09
N LEU A 66 -0.49 8.76 8.31
CA LEU A 66 -1.07 7.56 8.89
C LEU A 66 -1.07 7.69 10.43
N SER A 67 -2.22 7.46 11.07
CA SER A 67 -2.36 7.40 12.53
C SER A 67 -3.16 6.17 12.94
N ASP A 68 -3.01 5.74 14.19
CA ASP A 68 -3.80 4.65 14.79
C ASP A 68 -3.76 3.34 14.00
N PHE A 69 -2.61 3.02 13.40
CA PHE A 69 -2.42 1.81 12.59
C PHE A 69 -2.51 0.55 13.45
N GLU A 70 -3.50 -0.29 13.15
CA GLU A 70 -3.74 -1.58 13.79
C GLU A 70 -3.92 -2.68 12.74
N ILE A 71 -3.52 -3.90 13.09
CA ILE A 71 -3.72 -5.08 12.25
C ILE A 71 -4.57 -6.09 13.01
N HIS A 72 -5.46 -6.78 12.28
CA HIS A 72 -6.26 -7.88 12.82
C HIS A 72 -5.97 -9.15 12.01
N PRO A 73 -5.16 -10.09 12.54
CA PRO A 73 -4.89 -11.35 11.88
C PRO A 73 -6.19 -12.11 11.61
N LEU A 74 -6.34 -12.67 10.40
CA LEU A 74 -7.53 -13.43 10.01
C LEU A 74 -7.39 -14.94 10.29
N SER A 75 -6.16 -15.40 10.53
CA SER A 75 -5.83 -16.76 10.95
C SER A 75 -4.54 -16.73 11.76
N GLU A 76 -4.25 -17.84 12.43
CA GLU A 76 -2.89 -18.13 12.90
C GLU A 76 -1.97 -18.41 11.69
N GLU A 77 -0.65 -18.28 11.90
CA GLU A 77 0.39 -18.65 10.92
C GLU A 77 0.49 -20.17 10.72
#